data_AF-A0A921BNK9-F1
#
_entry.id   AF-A0A921BNK9-F1
#
_cell.length_a   1.000
_cell.length_b   1.000
_cell.length_c   1.000
_cell.angle_alpha   90.00
_cell.angle_beta   90.00
_cell.angle_gamma   90.00
#
_symmetry.space_group_name_H-M   'P 1'
#
loop_
_entity.id
_entity.type
_entity.pdbx_description
1 polymer ?
#
loop_
_entity_poly.entity_id
_entity_poly.type
_entity_poly.pdbx_seq_one_letter_code
_entity_poly.pdbx_strand_id
1 'polypeptide(L)'
;MDEDFPGVAHRQGGFDIMKTGNTILSGTRDAWEELGRFIGSTDISRKENYKALKKRVDIEDFTAYMIVNLWGQNYDWPHNNWYAARRLPDGKWRFMCWDSEWGFRGGPYKPENRLLAFIDSGGAYGFSTQRKMFIALLGNPEYREYYQAEVRRHLDGALSEENVLRRTRQLRDAIANEVAHEYRARKYDIKVWHRKIEEVEEFRANRWRKNFPQVD
;
A
#
# COMPACT_ATOMS: atom_id res chain seq x y z
N MET A 1 -18.76 -8.12 -1.05
CA MET A 1 -18.43 -8.46 -2.45
C MET A 1 -17.05 -9.11 -2.39
N ASP A 2 -16.97 -10.29 -1.77
CA ASP A 2 -15.72 -10.78 -1.15
C ASP A 2 -15.28 -12.17 -1.61
N GLU A 3 -15.95 -12.79 -2.58
CA GLU A 3 -15.70 -14.21 -2.87
C GLU A 3 -14.77 -14.49 -4.06
N ASP A 4 -14.58 -13.55 -4.98
CA ASP A 4 -13.97 -13.90 -6.27
C ASP A 4 -12.48 -13.58 -6.43
N PHE A 5 -11.93 -12.57 -5.74
CA PHE A 5 -10.50 -12.26 -5.88
C PHE A 5 -9.55 -13.32 -5.24
N PRO A 6 -9.93 -14.04 -4.16
CA PRO A 6 -9.10 -15.12 -3.64
C PRO A 6 -9.56 -16.52 -4.09
N GLY A 7 -10.73 -16.66 -4.72
CA GLY A 7 -11.34 -17.96 -5.07
C GLY A 7 -10.50 -18.88 -5.97
N VAL A 8 -9.60 -18.31 -6.79
CA VAL A 8 -8.68 -19.08 -7.66
C VAL A 8 -7.45 -19.57 -6.89
N ALA A 9 -6.95 -18.79 -5.92
CA ALA A 9 -5.77 -19.15 -5.15
C ALA A 9 -6.09 -20.13 -4.00
N HIS A 10 -7.32 -20.12 -3.48
CA HIS A 10 -7.77 -21.05 -2.44
C HIS A 10 -7.83 -22.52 -2.89
N ARG A 11 -8.00 -22.80 -4.19
CA ARG A 11 -8.30 -24.16 -4.69
C ARG A 11 -7.09 -24.95 -5.16
N GLN A 12 -5.93 -24.32 -5.32
CA GLN A 12 -4.73 -24.99 -5.79
C GLN A 12 -3.61 -24.71 -4.80
N GLY A 13 -3.33 -25.69 -3.92
CA GLY A 13 -2.16 -25.64 -3.06
C GLY A 13 -0.92 -25.19 -3.84
N GLY A 14 0.00 -24.47 -3.18
CA GLY A 14 1.15 -23.85 -3.84
C GLY A 14 1.42 -22.42 -3.42
N PHE A 15 0.60 -21.86 -2.53
CA PHE A 15 0.84 -20.57 -1.90
C PHE A 15 0.52 -20.60 -0.41
N ASP A 16 1.34 -19.91 0.38
CA ASP A 16 0.92 -19.35 1.66
C ASP A 16 0.30 -17.98 1.40
N ILE A 17 -0.87 -17.73 1.98
CA ILE A 17 -1.58 -16.43 1.83
C ILE A 17 -2.01 -15.95 3.20
N MET A 18 -1.55 -14.75 3.55
CA MET A 18 -1.85 -14.05 4.78
C MET A 18 -2.68 -12.80 4.48
N LYS A 19 -3.67 -12.54 5.33
CA LYS A 19 -4.43 -11.29 5.36
C LYS A 19 -4.22 -10.59 6.70
N THR A 20 -4.67 -9.34 6.79
CA THR A 20 -4.87 -8.59 8.04
C THR A 20 -5.29 -9.47 9.23
N GLY A 21 -4.73 -9.14 10.40
CA GLY A 21 -4.89 -9.93 11.62
C GLY A 21 -4.05 -11.21 11.62
N ASN A 22 -3.12 -11.36 10.66
CA ASN A 22 -2.40 -12.60 10.38
C ASN A 22 -3.35 -13.76 10.06
N THR A 23 -4.51 -13.47 9.45
CA THR A 23 -5.47 -14.50 9.04
C THR A 23 -4.86 -15.36 7.94
N ILE A 24 -4.93 -16.68 8.08
CA ILE A 24 -4.46 -17.64 7.08
C ILE A 24 -5.58 -17.87 6.08
N LEU A 25 -5.30 -17.66 4.80
CA LEU A 25 -6.23 -17.92 3.71
C LEU A 25 -5.84 -19.13 2.87
N SER A 26 -4.56 -19.47 2.84
CA SER A 26 -4.01 -20.67 2.19
C SER A 26 -2.66 -21.03 2.83
N GLY A 27 -2.29 -22.30 2.78
CA GLY A 27 -1.00 -22.80 3.26
C GLY A 27 -0.86 -22.75 4.78
N THR A 28 0.36 -22.48 5.26
CA THR A 28 0.62 -22.30 6.70
C THR A 28 1.16 -20.90 6.98
N ARG A 29 1.24 -20.54 8.27
CA ARG A 29 1.80 -19.26 8.70
C ARG A 29 3.27 -19.35 9.14
N ASP A 30 3.90 -20.52 9.05
CA ASP A 30 5.22 -20.76 9.65
C ASP A 30 6.27 -19.81 9.08
N ALA A 31 6.29 -19.65 7.74
CA ALA A 31 7.21 -18.74 7.07
C ALA A 31 6.87 -17.26 7.28
N TRP A 32 5.60 -16.95 7.56
CA TRP A 32 5.19 -15.59 7.93
C TRP A 32 5.68 -15.24 9.33
N GLU A 33 5.57 -16.17 10.28
CA GLU A 33 6.09 -16.02 11.64
C GLU A 33 7.62 -16.03 11.67
N GLU A 34 8.28 -16.81 10.81
CA GLU A 34 9.73 -16.71 10.61
C GLU A 34 10.13 -15.33 10.10
N LEU A 35 9.44 -14.79 9.09
CA LEU A 35 9.70 -13.44 8.59
C LEU A 35 9.54 -12.39 9.70
N GLY A 36 8.45 -12.48 10.48
CA GLY A 36 8.19 -11.58 11.60
C GLY A 36 9.29 -11.65 12.67
N ARG A 37 9.73 -12.85 13.04
CA ARG A 37 10.86 -13.04 13.97
C ARG A 37 12.16 -12.47 13.40
N PHE A 38 12.49 -12.81 12.15
CA PHE A 38 13.69 -12.33 11.46
C PHE A 38 13.76 -10.79 11.48
N ILE A 39 12.69 -10.11 11.10
CA ILE A 39 12.63 -8.64 11.14
C ILE A 39 12.79 -8.11 12.57
N GLY A 40 12.17 -8.77 13.56
CA GLY A 40 12.19 -8.31 14.95
C GLY A 40 13.51 -8.54 15.70
N SER A 41 14.33 -9.51 15.26
CA SER A 41 15.56 -9.90 15.97
C SER A 41 16.84 -9.71 15.17
N THR A 42 16.77 -9.13 13.97
CA THR A 42 17.94 -8.98 13.08
C THR A 42 18.16 -7.53 12.70
N ASP A 43 19.41 -7.08 12.82
CA ASP A 43 19.84 -5.76 12.38
C ASP A 43 19.92 -5.69 10.84
N ILE A 44 18.86 -5.18 10.22
CA ILE A 44 18.72 -5.05 8.75
C ILE A 44 19.67 -3.99 8.17
N SER A 45 20.29 -3.13 8.97
CA SER A 45 21.29 -2.17 8.47
C SER A 45 22.55 -2.85 7.91
N ARG A 46 22.81 -4.10 8.33
CA ARG A 46 23.96 -4.89 7.87
C ARG A 46 23.68 -5.53 6.51
N LYS A 47 24.67 -5.45 5.61
CA LYS A 47 24.58 -5.91 4.21
C LYS A 47 24.16 -7.38 4.10
N GLU A 48 24.70 -8.24 4.94
CA GLU A 48 24.45 -9.68 4.96
C GLU A 48 22.99 -9.98 5.34
N ASN A 49 22.48 -9.23 6.33
CA ASN A 49 21.10 -9.37 6.81
C ASN A 49 20.10 -8.82 5.78
N TYR A 50 20.41 -7.70 5.13
CA TYR A 50 19.61 -7.20 4.02
C TYR A 50 19.58 -8.19 2.84
N LYS A 51 20.72 -8.83 2.50
CA LYS A 51 20.76 -9.91 1.51
C LYS A 51 19.92 -11.11 1.94
N ALA A 52 19.88 -11.46 3.23
CA ALA A 52 19.03 -12.52 3.75
C ALA A 52 17.53 -12.15 3.71
N LEU A 53 17.18 -10.88 3.91
CA LEU A 53 15.80 -10.39 3.74
C LEU A 53 15.36 -10.47 2.27
N LYS A 54 16.23 -10.09 1.32
CA LYS A 54 15.98 -10.18 -0.14
C LYS A 54 15.68 -11.60 -0.64
N LYS A 55 16.00 -12.63 0.14
CA LYS A 55 15.63 -14.03 -0.15
C LYS A 55 14.22 -14.39 0.31
N ARG A 56 13.67 -13.66 1.27
CA ARG A 56 12.35 -13.91 1.89
C ARG A 56 11.26 -13.02 1.32
N VAL A 57 11.61 -11.81 0.93
CA VAL A 57 10.68 -10.77 0.48
C VAL A 57 11.12 -10.24 -0.87
N ASP A 58 10.15 -10.07 -1.76
CA ASP A 58 10.36 -9.34 -3.00
C ASP A 58 10.45 -7.85 -2.66
N ILE A 59 11.67 -7.32 -2.60
CA ILE A 59 11.92 -5.95 -2.16
C ILE A 59 11.37 -4.93 -3.16
N GLU A 60 11.41 -5.22 -4.46
CA GLU A 60 10.87 -4.31 -5.47
C GLU A 60 9.35 -4.18 -5.32
N ASP A 61 8.66 -5.33 -5.24
CA ASP A 61 7.21 -5.40 -5.00
C ASP A 61 6.82 -4.72 -3.68
N PHE A 62 7.54 -5.01 -2.59
CA PHE A 62 7.31 -4.38 -1.30
C PHE A 62 7.53 -2.85 -1.33
N THR A 63 8.59 -2.39 -2.01
CA THR A 63 8.85 -0.95 -2.16
C THR A 63 7.72 -0.26 -2.93
N ALA A 64 7.26 -0.83 -4.05
CA ALA A 64 6.14 -0.27 -4.80
C ALA A 64 4.84 -0.24 -3.96
N TYR A 65 4.56 -1.31 -3.19
CA TYR A 65 3.44 -1.39 -2.26
C TYR A 65 3.49 -0.31 -1.17
N MET A 66 4.67 -0.06 -0.59
CA MET A 66 4.85 1.02 0.39
C MET A 66 4.64 2.39 -0.24
N ILE A 67 5.22 2.63 -1.43
CA ILE A 67 5.12 3.90 -2.15
C ILE A 67 3.67 4.23 -2.48
N VAL A 68 2.89 3.28 -3.02
CA VAL A 68 1.50 3.56 -3.43
C VAL A 68 0.59 3.83 -2.24
N ASN A 69 0.77 3.15 -1.10
CA ASN A 69 -0.01 3.44 0.11
C ASN A 69 0.38 4.79 0.72
N LEU A 70 1.69 5.09 0.76
CA LEU A 70 2.21 6.36 1.26
C LEU A 70 1.74 7.55 0.41
N TRP A 71 1.90 7.45 -0.90
CA TRP A 71 1.45 8.45 -1.87
C TRP A 71 -0.08 8.57 -1.86
N GLY A 72 -0.76 7.43 -1.77
CA GLY A 72 -2.20 7.26 -1.59
C GLY A 72 -2.78 7.95 -0.36
N GLN A 73 -1.98 8.22 0.66
CA GLN A 73 -2.44 8.62 1.98
C GLN A 73 -3.49 7.66 2.56
N ASN A 74 -3.28 6.36 2.42
CA ASN A 74 -4.17 5.35 2.98
C ASN A 74 -4.01 5.29 4.51
N TYR A 75 -5.00 5.84 5.25
CA TYR A 75 -4.97 5.91 6.71
C TYR A 75 -5.54 4.66 7.41
N ASP A 76 -6.26 3.78 6.70
CA ASP A 76 -6.71 2.49 7.23
C ASP A 76 -5.64 1.39 7.08
N TRP A 77 -4.39 1.81 7.00
CA TRP A 77 -3.22 0.99 6.75
C TRP A 77 -2.05 1.58 7.58
N PRO A 78 -1.05 0.81 8.04
CA PRO A 78 -0.72 -0.59 7.75
C PRO A 78 -1.27 -1.62 8.73
N HIS A 79 -2.12 -1.23 9.66
CA HIS A 79 -2.70 -2.18 10.61
C HIS A 79 -3.82 -3.02 9.97
N ASN A 80 -4.48 -2.49 8.93
CA ASN A 80 -5.56 -3.12 8.16
C ASN A 80 -5.29 -3.05 6.63
N ASN A 81 -6.14 -3.71 5.84
CA ASN A 81 -6.26 -3.57 4.39
C ASN A 81 -5.04 -4.01 3.57
N TRP A 82 -4.63 -5.26 3.76
CA TRP A 82 -3.53 -5.87 3.00
C TRP A 82 -3.65 -7.39 2.86
N TYR A 83 -3.03 -7.90 1.80
CA TYR A 83 -2.67 -9.31 1.66
C TYR A 83 -1.16 -9.46 1.46
N ALA A 84 -0.63 -10.59 1.89
CA ALA A 84 0.69 -11.05 1.53
C ALA A 84 0.60 -12.50 1.01
N ALA A 85 1.29 -12.80 -0.09
CA ALA A 85 1.32 -14.14 -0.66
C ALA A 85 2.76 -14.58 -0.94
N ARG A 86 3.01 -15.87 -0.75
CA ARG A 86 4.29 -16.52 -1.01
C ARG A 86 4.05 -17.80 -1.78
N ARG A 87 4.67 -17.95 -2.95
CA ARG A 87 4.66 -19.21 -3.70
C ARG A 87 5.49 -20.27 -2.97
N LEU A 88 4.97 -21.48 -2.85
CA LEU A 88 5.69 -22.61 -2.26
C LEU A 88 6.60 -23.30 -3.29
N PRO A 89 7.71 -23.92 -2.83
CA PRO A 89 8.17 -23.97 -1.43
C PRO A 89 9.04 -22.76 -1.01
N ASP A 90 9.65 -22.07 -1.97
CA ASP A 90 10.80 -21.16 -1.76
C ASP A 90 10.60 -19.77 -2.37
N GLY A 91 9.36 -19.43 -2.75
CA GLY A 91 9.02 -18.11 -3.25
C GLY A 91 9.20 -17.02 -2.19
N LYS A 92 9.19 -15.78 -2.65
CA LYS A 92 9.26 -14.60 -1.81
C LYS A 92 7.87 -14.09 -1.47
N TRP A 93 7.74 -13.47 -0.30
CA TRP A 93 6.55 -12.71 0.07
C TRP A 93 6.39 -11.50 -0.84
N ARG A 94 5.20 -11.37 -1.41
CA ARG A 94 4.71 -10.21 -2.17
C ARG A 94 3.51 -9.61 -1.47
N PHE A 95 3.36 -8.30 -1.53
CA PHE A 95 2.37 -7.53 -0.78
C PHE A 95 1.39 -6.85 -1.73
N MET A 96 0.11 -6.88 -1.36
CA MET A 96 -0.97 -6.36 -2.19
C MET A 96 -1.83 -5.40 -1.38
N CYS A 97 -2.17 -4.27 -2.00
CA CYS A 97 -3.19 -3.36 -1.50
C CYS A 97 -4.54 -4.06 -1.48
N TRP A 98 -5.31 -3.80 -0.44
CA TRP A 98 -6.73 -4.10 -0.35
C TRP A 98 -7.44 -2.85 0.18
N ASP A 99 -8.76 -2.76 -0.01
CA ASP A 99 -9.65 -1.75 0.60
C ASP A 99 -8.95 -0.41 0.91
N SER A 100 -8.59 0.31 -0.16
CA SER A 100 -7.77 1.52 -0.07
C SER A 100 -8.61 2.79 -0.22
N GLU A 101 -9.89 2.72 0.11
CA GLU A 101 -10.88 3.78 0.00
C GLU A 101 -10.68 4.90 1.04
N TRP A 102 -9.82 4.68 2.04
CA TRP A 102 -9.33 5.72 2.95
C TRP A 102 -8.08 6.46 2.42
N GLY A 103 -7.73 6.23 1.16
CA GLY A 103 -6.76 7.01 0.38
C GLY A 103 -7.39 8.22 -0.32
N PHE A 104 -6.55 9.11 -0.89
CA PHE A 104 -6.88 10.39 -1.57
C PHE A 104 -8.11 11.12 -0.98
N ARG A 105 -8.13 11.05 0.36
CA ARG A 105 -8.90 11.75 1.39
C ARG A 105 -10.40 11.43 1.55
N GLY A 106 -10.77 10.18 1.32
CA GLY A 106 -11.81 9.50 2.11
C GLY A 106 -11.27 8.92 3.43
N GLY A 107 -12.12 8.69 4.45
CA GLY A 107 -11.73 8.26 5.81
C GLY A 107 -11.85 9.37 6.88
N PRO A 108 -11.94 9.06 8.19
CA PRO A 108 -12.14 10.04 9.26
C PRO A 108 -10.88 10.90 9.53
N TYR A 109 -9.70 10.42 9.11
CA TYR A 109 -8.43 11.08 9.37
C TYR A 109 -8.04 12.02 8.24
N LYS A 110 -7.82 13.30 8.58
CA LYS A 110 -7.34 14.32 7.63
C LYS A 110 -6.02 14.98 8.05
N PRO A 111 -4.99 14.24 8.54
CA PRO A 111 -3.77 14.87 9.01
C PRO A 111 -3.04 15.58 7.86
N GLU A 112 -2.21 16.56 8.15
CA GLU A 112 -1.58 17.48 7.19
C GLU A 112 -0.43 16.83 6.38
N ASN A 113 -0.68 15.68 5.73
CA ASN A 113 0.21 14.91 4.84
C ASN A 113 1.39 14.23 5.54
N ARG A 114 1.26 13.91 6.82
CA ARG A 114 2.34 13.28 7.57
C ARG A 114 2.16 11.76 7.62
N LEU A 115 1.80 11.10 6.51
CA LEU A 115 1.53 9.66 6.54
C LEU A 115 2.77 8.85 6.96
N LEU A 116 3.99 9.26 6.56
CA LEU A 116 5.19 8.62 7.10
C LEU A 116 5.27 8.78 8.62
N ALA A 117 5.03 9.99 9.14
CA ALA A 117 5.05 10.22 10.59
C ALA A 117 3.91 9.48 11.32
N PHE A 118 2.74 9.34 10.68
CA PHE A 118 1.63 8.55 11.20
C PHE A 118 2.01 7.08 11.31
N ILE A 119 2.65 6.52 10.28
CA ILE A 119 3.12 5.14 10.33
C ILE A 119 4.22 5.00 11.37
N ASP A 120 5.16 5.94 11.43
CA ASP A 120 6.26 5.94 12.40
C ASP A 120 5.75 6.06 13.85
N SER A 121 4.69 6.83 14.11
CA SER A 121 4.06 6.91 15.44
C SER A 121 3.28 5.65 15.85
N GLY A 122 3.16 4.66 14.96
CA GLY A 122 2.38 3.45 15.20
C GLY A 122 0.96 3.49 14.60
N GLY A 123 0.58 4.55 13.89
CA GLY A 123 -0.75 4.68 13.28
C GLY A 123 -1.89 4.42 14.26
N ALA A 124 -3.05 3.97 13.77
CA ALA A 124 -4.19 3.69 14.62
C ALA A 124 -4.02 2.44 15.54
N TYR A 125 -3.18 1.44 15.18
CA TYR A 125 -3.07 0.17 15.94
C TYR A 125 -1.73 -0.60 15.77
N GLY A 126 -0.61 0.09 15.53
CA GLY A 126 0.55 -0.46 14.81
C GLY A 126 1.49 -1.42 15.53
N PHE A 127 1.49 -2.69 15.10
CA PHE A 127 2.62 -3.63 15.25
C PHE A 127 2.81 -4.56 14.04
N SER A 128 2.26 -4.21 12.87
CA SER A 128 2.27 -5.09 11.69
C SER A 128 3.66 -5.33 11.10
N THR A 129 3.84 -6.50 10.47
CA THR A 129 5.11 -6.97 9.90
C THR A 129 5.66 -6.00 8.86
N GLN A 130 4.84 -5.53 7.92
CA GLN A 130 5.18 -4.57 6.88
C GLN A 130 5.66 -3.24 7.45
N ARG A 131 5.05 -2.73 8.53
CA ARG A 131 5.52 -1.51 9.19
C ARG A 131 6.92 -1.71 9.75
N LYS A 132 7.10 -2.77 10.56
CA LYS A 132 8.41 -3.08 11.17
C LYS A 132 9.48 -3.28 10.11
N MET A 133 9.14 -3.98 9.03
CA MET A 133 10.03 -4.23 7.90
C MET A 133 10.44 -2.94 7.21
N PHE A 134 9.50 -2.05 6.93
CA PHE A 134 9.81 -0.79 6.27
C PHE A 134 10.71 0.11 7.12
N ILE A 135 10.43 0.25 8.41
CA ILE A 135 11.28 1.03 9.32
C ILE A 135 12.69 0.43 9.40
N ALA A 136 12.81 -0.90 9.53
CA ALA A 136 14.11 -1.57 9.53
C ALA A 136 14.88 -1.39 8.22
N LEU A 137 14.18 -1.44 7.08
CA LEU A 137 14.75 -1.20 5.75
C LEU A 137 15.23 0.25 5.57
N LEU A 138 14.50 1.26 6.08
CA LEU A 138 14.95 2.66 6.03
C LEU A 138 16.24 2.90 6.83
N GLY A 139 16.54 2.05 7.82
CA GLY A 139 17.82 2.02 8.54
C GLY A 139 18.99 1.45 7.72
N ASN A 140 18.74 0.83 6.57
CA ASN A 140 19.79 0.31 5.69
C ASN A 140 20.14 1.35 4.60
N PRO A 141 21.42 1.75 4.45
CA PRO A 141 21.82 2.78 3.49
C PRO A 141 21.61 2.35 2.02
N GLU A 142 21.87 1.09 1.67
CA GLU A 142 21.63 0.55 0.31
C GLU A 142 20.14 0.62 -0.04
N TYR A 143 19.26 0.23 0.90
CA TYR A 143 17.82 0.31 0.67
C TYR A 143 17.33 1.77 0.63
N ARG A 144 17.90 2.67 1.43
CA ARG A 144 17.48 4.08 1.45
C ARG A 144 17.72 4.75 0.10
N GLU A 145 18.90 4.57 -0.48
CA GLU A 145 19.22 5.06 -1.81
C GLU A 145 18.29 4.45 -2.87
N TYR A 146 18.08 3.13 -2.80
CA TYR A 146 17.15 2.42 -3.67
C TYR A 146 15.71 2.95 -3.56
N TYR A 147 15.21 3.13 -2.34
CA TYR A 147 13.86 3.63 -2.07
C TYR A 147 13.66 5.04 -2.64
N GLN A 148 14.64 5.93 -2.47
CA GLN A 148 14.58 7.27 -3.05
C GLN A 148 14.56 7.23 -4.59
N ALA A 149 15.35 6.33 -5.20
CA ALA A 149 15.33 6.14 -6.65
C ALA A 149 13.96 5.63 -7.14
N GLU A 150 13.38 4.65 -6.46
CA GLU A 150 12.06 4.11 -6.80
C GLU A 150 10.94 5.14 -6.62
N VAL A 151 10.98 5.96 -5.56
CA VAL A 151 10.05 7.08 -5.40
C VAL A 151 10.11 8.02 -6.60
N ARG A 152 11.31 8.43 -7.03
CA ARG A 152 11.47 9.30 -8.22
C ARG A 152 10.94 8.61 -9.47
N ARG A 153 11.31 7.34 -9.69
CA ARG A 153 10.86 6.52 -10.83
C ARG A 153 9.33 6.44 -10.92
N HIS A 154 8.66 6.22 -9.79
CA HIS A 154 7.19 6.16 -9.75
C HIS A 154 6.54 7.53 -9.95
N LEU A 155 7.08 8.60 -9.36
CA LEU A 155 6.57 9.97 -9.51
C LEU A 155 6.76 10.54 -10.91
N ASP A 156 7.80 10.13 -11.63
CA ASP A 156 8.01 10.53 -13.03
C ASP A 156 7.30 9.58 -14.02
N GLY A 157 6.81 8.43 -13.53
CA GLY A 157 6.10 7.42 -14.31
C GLY A 157 4.61 7.32 -13.97
N ALA A 158 4.20 6.18 -13.41
CA ALA A 158 2.79 5.85 -13.17
C ALA A 158 2.06 6.85 -12.24
N LEU A 159 2.78 7.46 -11.30
CA LEU A 159 2.26 8.45 -10.35
C LEU A 159 2.51 9.89 -10.80
N SER A 160 2.93 10.10 -12.05
CA SER A 160 3.03 11.43 -12.62
C SER A 160 1.67 12.10 -12.66
N GLU A 161 1.66 13.44 -12.56
CA GLU A 161 0.43 14.22 -12.53
C GLU A 161 -0.45 13.88 -13.74
N GLU A 162 0.14 13.87 -14.93
CA GLU A 162 -0.54 13.56 -16.19
C GLU A 162 -1.17 12.16 -16.17
N ASN A 163 -0.43 11.14 -15.73
CA ASN A 163 -0.91 9.77 -15.74
C ASN A 163 -2.05 9.56 -14.74
N VAL A 164 -1.92 10.11 -13.53
CA VAL A 164 -2.95 10.05 -12.49
C VAL A 164 -4.20 10.77 -12.97
N LEU A 165 -4.05 11.97 -13.52
CA LEU A 165 -5.15 12.76 -14.07
C LEU A 165 -5.94 12.02 -15.15
N ARG A 166 -5.19 11.51 -16.13
CA ARG A 166 -5.73 10.76 -17.25
C ARG A 166 -6.51 9.55 -16.73
N ARG A 167 -5.95 8.82 -15.76
CA ARG A 167 -6.61 7.65 -15.17
C ARG A 167 -7.85 8.02 -14.35
N THR A 168 -7.80 9.06 -13.52
CA THR A 168 -8.94 9.54 -12.74
C THR A 168 -10.11 9.92 -13.64
N ARG A 169 -9.85 10.66 -14.73
CA ARG A 169 -10.89 11.06 -15.68
C ARG A 169 -11.48 9.88 -16.43
N GLN A 170 -10.64 8.94 -16.89
CA GLN A 170 -11.11 7.70 -17.52
C GLN A 170 -12.05 6.91 -16.59
N LEU A 171 -11.69 6.77 -15.31
CA LEU A 171 -12.52 6.05 -14.34
C LEU A 171 -13.81 6.80 -14.01
N ARG A 172 -13.74 8.12 -13.82
CA ARG A 172 -14.91 9.00 -13.61
C ARG A 172 -15.90 8.85 -14.77
N ASP A 173 -15.42 8.97 -16.00
CA ASP A 173 -16.26 8.95 -17.19
C ASP A 173 -16.91 7.58 -17.40
N ALA A 174 -16.19 6.50 -17.05
CA ALA A 174 -16.69 5.14 -17.16
C ALA A 174 -17.88 4.82 -16.23
N ILE A 175 -18.08 5.59 -15.15
CA ILE A 175 -19.16 5.37 -14.17
C ILE A 175 -20.15 6.53 -14.09
N ALA A 176 -19.96 7.58 -14.91
CA ALA A 176 -20.69 8.83 -14.76
C ALA A 176 -22.21 8.67 -14.93
N ASN A 177 -22.63 7.83 -15.89
CA ASN A 177 -24.04 7.62 -16.18
C ASN A 177 -24.74 6.83 -15.06
N GLU A 178 -24.08 5.78 -14.56
CA GLU A 178 -24.54 4.92 -13.49
C GLU A 178 -24.67 5.72 -12.19
N VAL A 179 -23.65 6.52 -11.84
CA VAL A 179 -23.69 7.41 -10.68
C VAL A 179 -24.83 8.44 -10.81
N ALA A 180 -24.99 9.07 -11.97
CA ALA A 180 -26.08 10.01 -12.19
C ALA A 180 -27.47 9.35 -12.07
N HIS A 181 -27.61 8.10 -12.54
CA HIS A 181 -28.83 7.32 -12.36
C HIS A 181 -29.09 7.02 -10.89
N GLU A 182 -28.11 6.49 -10.15
CA GLU A 182 -28.26 6.17 -8.74
C GLU A 182 -28.61 7.38 -7.89
N TYR A 183 -27.92 8.51 -8.10
CA TYR A 183 -28.19 9.75 -7.36
C TYR A 183 -29.62 10.26 -7.61
N ARG A 184 -30.12 10.19 -8.85
CA ARG A 184 -31.53 10.52 -9.14
C ARG A 184 -32.49 9.55 -8.44
N ALA A 185 -32.25 8.25 -8.54
CA ALA A 185 -33.10 7.21 -7.95
C ALA A 185 -33.17 7.32 -6.42
N ARG A 186 -32.04 7.65 -5.79
CA ARG A 186 -31.89 7.82 -4.33
C ARG A 186 -32.20 9.22 -3.83
N LYS A 187 -32.49 10.18 -4.73
CA LYS A 187 -32.69 11.60 -4.42
C LYS A 187 -31.49 12.25 -3.70
N TYR A 188 -30.28 11.85 -4.07
CA TYR A 188 -29.04 12.44 -3.58
C TYR A 188 -28.62 13.66 -4.42
N ASP A 189 -27.87 14.58 -3.82
CA ASP A 189 -27.31 15.74 -4.53
C ASP A 189 -26.03 15.33 -5.29
N ILE A 190 -26.11 15.29 -6.63
CA ILE A 190 -25.00 14.94 -7.52
C ILE A 190 -23.79 15.87 -7.36
N LYS A 191 -23.98 17.10 -6.84
CA LYS A 191 -22.88 18.02 -6.53
C LYS A 191 -21.92 17.46 -5.49
N VAL A 192 -22.36 16.52 -4.64
CA VAL A 192 -21.48 15.81 -3.71
C VAL A 192 -20.45 14.99 -4.47
N TRP A 193 -20.87 14.25 -5.51
CA TRP A 193 -19.95 13.45 -6.32
C TRP A 193 -18.99 14.33 -7.11
N HIS A 194 -19.47 15.41 -7.75
CA HIS A 194 -18.60 16.34 -8.48
C HIS A 194 -17.51 16.95 -7.58
N ARG A 195 -17.88 17.39 -6.38
CA ARG A 195 -16.91 17.92 -5.39
C ARG A 195 -15.87 16.87 -4.99
N LYS A 196 -16.26 15.61 -4.86
CA LYS A 196 -15.32 14.52 -4.55
C LYS A 196 -14.35 14.24 -5.69
N ILE A 197 -14.82 14.30 -6.94
CA ILE A 197 -13.93 14.24 -8.10
C ILE A 197 -12.95 15.42 -8.09
N GLU A 198 -13.43 16.64 -7.81
CA GLU A 198 -12.58 17.83 -7.68
C GLU A 198 -11.52 17.66 -6.58
N GLU A 199 -11.87 17.14 -5.40
CA GLU A 199 -10.91 16.87 -4.31
C GLU A 199 -9.80 15.88 -4.73
N VAL A 200 -10.17 14.77 -5.39
CA VAL A 200 -9.21 13.79 -5.92
C VAL A 200 -8.33 14.44 -6.99
N GLU A 201 -8.94 15.27 -7.83
CA GLU A 201 -8.23 16.02 -8.84
C GLU A 201 -7.26 17.04 -8.22
N GLU A 202 -7.62 17.76 -7.15
CA GLU A 202 -6.78 18.79 -6.52
C GLU A 202 -5.62 18.23 -5.68
N PHE A 203 -5.78 17.06 -5.04
CA PHE A 203 -4.75 16.45 -4.19
C PHE A 203 -3.37 16.40 -4.87
N ARG A 204 -3.34 16.32 -6.20
CA ARG A 204 -2.13 16.21 -7.02
C ARG A 204 -1.26 17.47 -7.06
N ALA A 205 -1.84 18.67 -6.89
CA ALA A 205 -1.25 19.90 -7.41
C ALA A 205 -0.11 20.52 -6.58
N ASN A 206 0.21 20.05 -5.36
CA ASN A 206 1.07 20.87 -4.49
C ASN A 206 2.01 20.21 -3.47
N ARG A 207 2.09 18.88 -3.33
CA ARG A 207 2.65 18.32 -2.07
C ARG A 207 3.81 17.35 -2.15
N TRP A 208 3.96 16.53 -3.19
CA TRP A 208 4.85 15.37 -3.08
C TRP A 208 6.31 15.61 -3.46
N ARG A 209 6.61 16.44 -4.46
CA ARG A 209 8.00 16.80 -4.78
C ARG A 209 8.71 17.60 -3.67
N LYS A 210 7.96 18.27 -2.78
CA LYS A 210 8.51 19.08 -1.68
C LYS A 210 8.54 18.39 -0.31
N ASN A 211 7.66 17.42 -0.06
CA ASN A 211 7.44 16.86 1.28
C ASN A 211 7.62 15.34 1.38
N PHE A 212 8.08 14.66 0.33
CA PHE A 212 8.57 13.30 0.52
C PHE A 212 9.82 13.41 1.40
N PRO A 213 9.86 12.75 2.57
CA PRO A 213 11.02 12.82 3.44
C PRO A 213 12.22 12.35 2.61
N GLN A 214 13.12 13.29 2.35
CA GLN A 214 14.51 12.91 2.11
C GLN A 214 14.88 12.20 3.41
N VAL A 215 14.90 10.88 3.34
CA VAL A 215 15.44 10.09 4.43
C VAL A 215 16.92 10.43 4.37
N ASP A 216 17.36 11.34 5.22
CA ASP A 216 18.77 11.60 5.46
C ASP A 216 19.36 10.42 6.27
#